data_AF-A0A804Q6N7-F1
#
_entry.id   AF-A0A804Q6N7-F1
#
_cell.length_a   1.000
_cell.length_b   1.000
_cell.length_c   1.000
_cell.angle_alpha   90.00
_cell.angle_beta   90.00
_cell.angle_gamma   90.00
#
_symmetry.space_group_name_H-M   'P 1'
#
loop_
_entity.id
_entity.type
_entity.pdbx_description
1 polymer ?
#
loop_
_entity_poly.entity_id
_entity_poly.type
_entity_poly.pdbx_seq_one_letter_code
_entity_poly.pdbx_strand_id
1 'polypeptide(L)'
;MASSVSLRGAILQRPHLTPRPDARRAPTTRRRAVPAKICCIGWDPEGILGAPQGGHIARLEFRRRLERDSEAREDFERQVREEKERRRSEREARVIPDTDAGLVEFFLDTDAREIEIEIGRLRPRLSQDFFGHVSREIAQIKFAVTRTAEMEDRLIELEAMQKVLLEGVEAYDKLQNDLVTAKERLMKILQSSDRKSTLLEMVERNELNISILTLLDENIASAKTSNQVDLS
;
A
#
# COMPACT_ATOMS: atom_id res chain seq x y z
N MET A 1 -28.97 5.32 73.79
CA MET A 1 -30.34 5.63 73.35
C MET A 1 -30.26 5.77 71.83
N ALA A 2 -30.44 4.67 71.08
CA ALA A 2 -31.73 4.22 70.51
C ALA A 2 -32.19 5.19 69.38
N SER A 3 -32.57 4.83 68.16
CA SER A 3 -32.80 3.56 67.47
C SER A 3 -32.92 3.86 65.97
N SER A 4 -32.68 2.85 65.16
CA SER A 4 -33.07 2.68 63.75
C SER A 4 -34.53 3.02 63.44
N VAL A 5 -34.83 3.63 62.28
CA VAL A 5 -35.97 3.26 61.40
C VAL A 5 -35.65 3.57 59.93
N SER A 6 -35.96 2.59 59.09
CA SER A 6 -35.90 2.49 57.62
C SER A 6 -37.06 3.24 56.93
N LEU A 7 -36.95 3.57 55.64
CA LEU A 7 -38.03 3.46 54.64
C LEU A 7 -37.52 3.74 53.20
N ARG A 8 -37.54 2.69 52.36
CA ARG A 8 -38.04 2.58 50.96
C ARG A 8 -37.68 3.71 49.95
N GLY A 9 -37.16 3.47 48.74
CA GLY A 9 -37.23 2.31 47.84
C GLY A 9 -37.77 2.76 46.48
N ALA A 10 -37.01 2.56 45.38
CA ALA A 10 -37.52 2.45 44.01
C ALA A 10 -36.35 2.11 43.04
N ILE A 11 -35.98 0.83 43.01
CA ILE A 11 -35.15 0.26 41.93
C ILE A 11 -36.12 -0.24 40.86
N LEU A 12 -35.95 0.25 39.63
CA LEU A 12 -36.69 -0.14 38.44
C LEU A 12 -36.59 -1.65 38.21
N GLN A 13 -37.70 -2.35 38.43
CA GLN A 13 -37.89 -3.77 38.10
C GLN A 13 -38.18 -3.94 36.60
N ARG A 14 -37.40 -4.82 35.98
CA ARG A 14 -37.73 -5.48 34.70
C ARG A 14 -39.02 -6.29 34.85
N PRO A 15 -39.98 -6.21 33.91
CA PRO A 15 -41.15 -7.08 33.94
C PRO A 15 -40.78 -8.49 33.49
N HIS A 16 -41.01 -9.45 34.38
CA HIS A 16 -41.08 -10.87 34.09
C HIS A 16 -42.30 -11.15 33.19
N LEU A 17 -42.07 -11.68 31.99
CA LEU A 17 -43.11 -12.29 31.16
C LEU A 17 -43.27 -13.76 31.55
N THR A 18 -44.52 -14.13 31.80
CA THR A 18 -45.01 -15.47 32.16
C THR A 18 -44.83 -16.51 31.04
N PRO A 19 -44.62 -17.80 31.37
CA PRO A 19 -44.54 -18.87 30.38
C PRO A 19 -45.93 -19.23 29.82
N ARG A 20 -46.03 -19.39 28.49
CA ARG A 20 -47.21 -19.90 27.77
C ARG A 20 -47.28 -21.43 27.85
N PRO A 21 -48.50 -22.02 27.85
CA PRO A 21 -48.68 -23.46 28.00
C PRO A 21 -48.34 -24.25 26.73
N ASP A 22 -47.82 -25.46 26.95
CA ASP A 22 -47.38 -26.43 25.95
C ASP A 22 -48.51 -26.87 25.00
N ALA A 23 -48.43 -26.43 23.74
CA ALA A 23 -49.20 -27.01 22.65
C ALA A 23 -48.57 -28.35 22.23
N ARG A 24 -49.23 -29.46 22.60
CA ARG A 24 -48.90 -30.82 22.17
C ARG A 24 -48.83 -30.91 20.64
N ARG A 25 -47.63 -31.07 20.08
CA ARG A 25 -47.43 -31.37 18.65
C ARG A 25 -47.64 -32.87 18.41
N ALA A 26 -48.50 -33.19 17.45
CA ALA A 26 -48.70 -34.55 16.95
C ALA A 26 -47.42 -35.10 16.30
N PRO A 27 -47.17 -36.42 16.35
CA PRO A 27 -45.99 -37.01 15.75
C PRO A 27 -46.15 -37.07 14.23
N THR A 28 -45.54 -36.13 13.50
CA THR A 28 -45.34 -36.26 12.06
C THR A 28 -44.36 -37.40 11.80
N THR A 29 -44.87 -38.48 11.22
CA THR A 29 -44.11 -39.61 10.70
C THR A 29 -43.05 -39.11 9.72
N ARG A 30 -41.78 -39.11 10.15
CA ARG A 30 -40.63 -38.86 9.27
C ARG A 30 -40.55 -39.99 8.25
N ARG A 31 -41.10 -39.80 7.05
CA ARG A 31 -40.73 -40.60 5.89
C ARG A 31 -39.24 -40.34 5.63
N ARG A 32 -38.39 -41.35 5.84
CA ARG A 32 -36.98 -41.30 5.44
C ARG A 32 -36.94 -41.05 3.93
N ALA A 33 -36.51 -39.87 3.52
CA ALA A 33 -36.15 -39.62 2.14
C ALA A 33 -34.95 -40.52 1.81
N VAL A 34 -35.18 -41.56 1.01
CA VAL A 34 -34.10 -42.35 0.42
C VAL A 34 -33.38 -41.41 -0.55
N PRO A 35 -32.06 -41.23 -0.46
CA PRO A 35 -31.34 -40.47 -1.48
C PRO A 35 -31.49 -41.23 -2.80
N ALA A 36 -32.11 -40.60 -3.80
CA ALA A 36 -32.10 -41.12 -5.16
C ALA A 36 -30.63 -41.19 -5.62
N LYS A 37 -30.03 -42.38 -5.52
CA LYS A 37 -28.75 -42.65 -6.16
C LYS A 37 -29.02 -42.59 -7.66
N ILE A 38 -28.45 -41.59 -8.33
CA ILE A 38 -28.41 -41.53 -9.79
C ILE A 38 -27.65 -42.78 -10.23
N CYS A 39 -28.37 -43.79 -10.72
CA CYS A 39 -27.77 -44.94 -11.39
C CYS A 39 -27.27 -44.45 -12.74
N CYS A 40 -25.99 -44.65 -13.02
CA CYS A 40 -25.41 -44.42 -14.35
C CYS A 40 -26.26 -45.18 -15.38
N ILE A 41 -27.00 -44.46 -16.23
CA ILE A 41 -27.63 -45.06 -17.41
C ILE A 41 -26.48 -45.30 -18.38
N GLY A 42 -25.77 -46.41 -18.20
CA GLY A 42 -24.78 -46.91 -19.14
C GLY A 42 -25.49 -47.62 -20.29
N TRP A 43 -26.27 -46.88 -21.08
CA TRP A 43 -26.76 -47.37 -22.36
C TRP A 43 -25.94 -46.71 -23.47
N ASP A 44 -24.86 -47.38 -23.84
CA ASP A 44 -24.07 -47.12 -25.05
C ASP A 44 -23.82 -48.47 -25.74
N PRO A 45 -24.82 -49.01 -26.47
CA PRO A 45 -24.75 -50.35 -27.06
C PRO A 45 -23.72 -50.46 -28.19
N GLU A 46 -23.32 -49.33 -28.79
CA GLU A 46 -22.39 -49.25 -29.92
C GLU A 46 -20.99 -48.77 -29.49
N GLY A 47 -20.78 -48.46 -28.22
CA GLY A 47 -19.48 -48.02 -27.66
C GLY A 47 -18.95 -46.70 -28.24
N ILE A 48 -19.84 -45.86 -28.80
CA ILE A 48 -19.47 -44.66 -29.55
C ILE A 48 -19.01 -43.55 -28.59
N LEU A 49 -19.51 -43.52 -27.35
CA LEU A 49 -19.33 -42.40 -26.42
C LEU A 49 -18.09 -42.53 -25.53
N GLY A 50 -17.40 -43.68 -25.57
CA GLY A 50 -16.19 -43.93 -24.79
C GLY A 50 -16.42 -43.94 -23.28
N ALA A 51 -15.38 -44.25 -22.51
CA ALA A 51 -15.48 -44.23 -21.05
C ALA A 51 -15.73 -42.80 -20.54
N PRO A 52 -16.64 -42.60 -19.57
CA PRO A 52 -16.92 -41.27 -19.03
C PRO A 52 -15.63 -40.64 -18.48
N GLN A 53 -15.24 -39.51 -19.05
CA GLN A 53 -14.07 -38.77 -18.57
C GLN A 53 -14.39 -38.14 -17.22
N GLY A 54 -13.60 -38.48 -16.19
CA GLY A 54 -13.72 -37.89 -14.86
C GLY A 54 -13.12 -36.49 -14.78
N GLY A 55 -13.33 -35.82 -13.64
CA GLY A 55 -12.61 -34.59 -13.28
C GLY A 55 -13.13 -33.29 -13.91
N HIS A 56 -14.26 -33.29 -14.64
CA HIS A 56 -14.87 -32.05 -15.15
C HIS A 56 -15.25 -31.08 -14.02
N ILE A 57 -15.77 -31.60 -12.90
CA ILE A 57 -16.10 -30.79 -11.71
C ILE A 57 -14.82 -30.18 -11.12
N ALA A 58 -13.77 -30.98 -10.91
CA ALA A 58 -12.49 -30.51 -10.39
C ALA A 58 -11.85 -29.44 -11.30
N ARG A 59 -11.91 -29.60 -12.63
CA ARG A 59 -11.44 -28.60 -13.60
C ARG A 59 -12.23 -27.30 -13.54
N LEU A 60 -13.56 -27.38 -13.42
CA LEU A 60 -14.43 -26.19 -13.28
C LEU A 60 -14.25 -25.48 -11.93
N GLU A 61 -14.03 -26.23 -10.85
CA GLU A 61 -13.73 -25.67 -9.54
C GLU A 61 -12.35 -25.01 -9.50
N PHE A 62 -11.35 -25.63 -10.11
CA PHE A 62 -10.01 -25.05 -10.26
C PHE A 62 -10.06 -23.76 -11.08
N ARG A 63 -10.76 -23.76 -12.23
CA ARG A 63 -10.96 -22.56 -13.05
C ARG A 63 -11.65 -21.44 -12.27
N ARG A 64 -12.74 -21.74 -11.56
CA ARG A 64 -13.45 -20.75 -10.72
C ARG A 64 -12.63 -20.22 -9.57
N ARG A 65 -11.69 -21.00 -9.02
CA ARG A 65 -10.73 -20.51 -8.02
C ARG A 65 -9.74 -19.55 -8.65
N LEU A 66 -9.17 -19.89 -9.80
CA LEU A 66 -8.28 -19.00 -10.54
C LEU A 66 -8.96 -17.69 -10.95
N GLU A 67 -10.22 -17.75 -11.41
CA GLU A 67 -11.03 -16.56 -11.76
C GLU A 67 -11.26 -15.67 -10.52
N ARG A 68 -11.62 -16.26 -9.37
CA ARG A 68 -11.75 -15.51 -8.12
C ARG A 68 -10.44 -14.93 -7.62
N ASP A 69 -9.34 -15.66 -7.80
CA ASP A 69 -7.99 -15.17 -7.45
C ASP A 69 -7.56 -14.04 -8.39
N SER A 70 -7.93 -14.08 -9.67
CA SER A 70 -7.67 -12.97 -10.61
C SER A 70 -8.54 -11.75 -10.31
N GLU A 71 -9.83 -11.94 -10.03
CA GLU A 71 -10.73 -10.85 -9.62
C GLU A 71 -10.23 -10.18 -8.32
N ALA A 72 -9.82 -10.98 -7.32
CA ALA A 72 -9.28 -10.46 -6.08
C ALA A 72 -7.96 -9.69 -6.28
N ARG A 73 -7.11 -10.15 -7.21
CA ARG A 73 -5.88 -9.43 -7.59
C ARG A 73 -6.21 -8.12 -8.29
N GLU A 74 -7.13 -8.12 -9.23
CA GLU A 74 -7.57 -6.93 -9.96
C GLU A 74 -8.22 -5.90 -9.02
N ASP A 75 -9.05 -6.33 -8.07
CA ASP A 75 -9.63 -5.47 -7.04
C ASP A 75 -8.57 -4.83 -6.16
N PHE A 76 -7.59 -5.63 -5.72
CA PHE A 76 -6.47 -5.12 -4.93
C PHE A 76 -5.63 -4.11 -5.74
N GLU A 77 -5.33 -4.41 -7.01
CA GLU A 77 -4.61 -3.51 -7.90
C GLU A 77 -5.38 -2.20 -8.15
N ARG A 78 -6.70 -2.27 -8.30
CA ARG A 78 -7.58 -1.08 -8.39
C ARG A 78 -7.48 -0.23 -7.14
N GLN A 79 -7.62 -0.82 -5.96
CA GLN A 79 -7.51 -0.09 -4.68
C GLN A 79 -6.15 0.57 -4.53
N VAL A 80 -5.06 -0.14 -4.84
CA VAL A 80 -3.71 0.42 -4.80
C VAL A 80 -3.55 1.59 -5.78
N ARG A 81 -4.17 1.51 -6.96
CA ARG A 81 -4.13 2.59 -7.96
C ARG A 81 -4.92 3.81 -7.50
N GLU A 82 -6.13 3.61 -7.00
CA GLU A 82 -6.99 4.68 -6.46
C GLU A 82 -6.33 5.38 -5.28
N GLU A 83 -5.72 4.62 -4.35
CA GLU A 83 -4.97 5.23 -3.25
C GLU A 83 -3.77 6.04 -3.77
N LYS A 84 -3.00 5.49 -4.72
CA LYS A 84 -1.87 6.21 -5.33
C LYS A 84 -2.31 7.50 -6.01
N GLU A 85 -3.43 7.48 -6.72
CA GLU A 85 -4.02 8.64 -7.39
C GLU A 85 -4.54 9.67 -6.38
N ARG A 86 -5.25 9.23 -5.33
CA ARG A 86 -5.69 10.11 -4.25
C ARG A 86 -4.51 10.80 -3.57
N ARG A 87 -3.44 10.07 -3.27
CA ARG A 87 -2.23 10.68 -2.69
C ARG A 87 -1.56 11.64 -3.68
N ARG A 88 -1.60 11.34 -4.97
CA ARG A 88 -1.10 12.26 -6.01
C ARG A 88 -1.90 13.56 -6.04
N SER A 89 -3.23 13.49 -5.97
CA SER A 89 -4.06 14.71 -5.96
C SER A 89 -3.88 15.53 -4.69
N GLU A 90 -3.72 14.89 -3.52
CA GLU A 90 -3.37 15.56 -2.26
C GLU A 90 -2.02 16.30 -2.36
N ARG A 91 -1.01 15.71 -3.02
CA ARG A 91 0.30 16.36 -3.28
C ARG A 91 0.19 17.56 -4.22
N GLU A 92 -0.59 17.44 -5.29
CA GLU A 92 -0.78 18.51 -6.26
C GLU A 92 -1.55 19.69 -5.67
N ALA A 93 -2.46 19.42 -4.73
CA ALA A 93 -3.20 20.45 -3.99
C ALA A 93 -2.34 21.21 -2.96
N ARG A 94 -1.23 20.61 -2.49
CA ARG A 94 -0.34 21.25 -1.52
C ARG A 94 0.46 22.39 -2.17
N VAL A 95 0.31 23.59 -1.61
CA VAL A 95 1.02 24.80 -2.01
C VAL A 95 2.37 24.85 -1.31
N ILE A 96 3.46 25.01 -2.09
CA ILE A 96 4.81 25.15 -1.56
C ILE A 96 4.98 26.57 -1.00
N PRO A 97 5.35 26.76 0.28
CA PRO A 97 5.64 28.07 0.83
C PRO A 97 6.94 28.67 0.29
N ASP A 98 6.98 29.98 0.08
CA ASP A 98 8.18 30.68 -0.43
C ASP A 98 9.19 31.07 0.66
N THR A 99 8.80 31.01 1.93
CA THR A 99 9.65 31.38 3.07
C THR A 99 10.29 30.16 3.73
N ASP A 100 11.49 30.32 4.30
CA ASP A 100 12.20 29.23 4.98
C ASP A 100 11.43 28.73 6.21
N ALA A 101 10.86 29.64 7.01
CA ALA A 101 10.01 29.28 8.14
C ALA A 101 8.73 28.55 7.70
N GLY A 102 8.11 28.98 6.59
CA GLY A 102 6.96 28.27 6.03
C GLY A 102 7.33 26.87 5.53
N LEU A 103 8.55 26.71 4.99
CA LEU A 103 9.06 25.43 4.56
C LEU A 103 9.32 24.47 5.73
N VAL A 104 9.76 24.99 6.89
CA VAL A 104 9.86 24.23 8.13
C VAL A 104 8.50 23.68 8.56
N GLU A 105 7.47 24.54 8.66
CA GLU A 105 6.13 24.07 9.01
C GLU A 105 5.59 23.06 8.00
N PHE A 106 5.82 23.30 6.71
CA PHE A 106 5.41 22.38 5.65
C PHE A 106 5.99 20.97 5.86
N PHE A 107 7.27 20.86 6.22
CA PHE A 107 7.90 19.56 6.46
C PHE A 107 7.48 18.91 7.78
N LEU A 108 7.18 19.70 8.81
CA LEU A 108 6.62 19.18 10.06
C LEU A 108 5.20 18.61 9.87
N ASP A 109 4.41 19.24 9.00
CA ASP A 109 3.06 18.78 8.61
C ASP A 109 3.08 17.67 7.52
N THR A 110 4.26 17.25 7.07
CA THR A 110 4.39 16.25 6.01
C THR A 110 4.38 14.83 6.57
N ASP A 111 3.51 13.98 6.03
CA ASP A 111 3.47 12.56 6.35
C ASP A 111 4.83 11.89 6.06
N ALA A 112 5.28 10.99 6.94
CA ALA A 112 6.51 10.21 6.74
C ALA A 112 6.54 9.41 5.43
N ARG A 113 5.39 9.10 4.84
CA ARG A 113 5.28 8.40 3.54
C ARG A 113 5.46 9.31 2.32
N GLU A 114 5.26 10.62 2.50
CA GLU A 114 5.37 11.63 1.44
C GLU A 114 6.69 12.40 1.53
N ILE A 115 7.37 12.35 2.67
CA ILE A 115 8.58 13.12 2.93
C ILE A 115 9.64 12.91 1.85
N GLU A 116 9.85 11.69 1.37
CA GLU A 116 10.82 11.38 0.31
C GLU A 116 10.49 12.08 -1.01
N ILE A 117 9.20 12.15 -1.34
CA ILE A 117 8.71 12.79 -2.57
C ILE A 117 8.88 14.31 -2.45
N GLU A 118 8.50 14.89 -1.31
CA GLU A 118 8.65 16.33 -1.09
C GLU A 118 10.12 16.74 -1.00
N ILE A 119 11.01 15.91 -0.42
CA ILE A 119 12.46 16.12 -0.47
C ILE A 119 12.94 16.17 -1.92
N GLY A 120 12.51 15.23 -2.76
CA GLY A 120 12.88 15.22 -4.18
C GLY A 120 12.37 16.45 -4.94
N ARG A 121 11.14 16.90 -4.64
CA ARG A 121 10.52 18.09 -5.24
C ARG A 121 11.21 19.38 -4.83
N LEU A 122 11.62 19.47 -3.56
CA LEU A 122 12.18 20.68 -2.94
C LEU A 122 13.71 20.63 -2.83
N ARG A 123 14.36 19.63 -3.40
CA ARG A 123 15.82 19.46 -3.39
C ARG A 123 16.61 20.72 -3.71
N PRO A 124 16.24 21.56 -4.70
CA PRO A 124 16.95 22.80 -5.00
C PRO A 124 16.91 23.83 -3.86
N ARG A 125 15.85 23.79 -3.02
CA ARG A 125 15.64 24.71 -1.89
C ARG A 125 16.17 24.15 -0.57
N LEU A 126 16.35 22.83 -0.46
CA LEU A 126 17.02 22.16 0.65
C LEU A 126 18.54 22.37 0.55
N SER A 127 18.98 23.63 0.65
CA SER A 127 20.37 24.05 0.62
C SER A 127 20.97 24.15 2.02
N GLN A 128 22.29 24.36 2.08
CA GLN A 128 22.98 24.60 3.35
C GLN A 128 22.42 25.83 4.09
N ASP A 129 21.89 26.82 3.38
CA ASP A 129 21.29 28.02 3.97
C ASP A 129 20.01 27.69 4.75
N PHE A 130 19.16 26.82 4.18
CA PHE A 130 17.96 26.31 4.84
C PHE A 130 18.31 25.52 6.11
N PHE A 131 19.26 24.59 6.02
CA PHE A 131 19.71 23.84 7.20
C PHE A 131 20.39 24.75 8.25
N GLY A 132 21.03 25.84 7.82
CA GLY A 132 21.56 26.89 8.68
C GLY A 132 20.46 27.70 9.37
N HIS A 133 19.33 27.94 8.71
CA HIS A 133 18.12 28.52 9.32
C HIS A 133 17.56 27.60 10.41
N VAL A 134 17.31 26.33 10.10
CA VAL A 134 16.82 25.32 11.06
C VAL A 134 17.76 25.18 12.27
N SER A 135 19.08 25.12 12.01
CA SER A 135 20.07 25.02 13.09
C SER A 135 20.07 26.24 14.01
N ARG A 136 19.79 27.44 13.48
CA ARG A 136 19.66 28.67 14.28
C ARG A 136 18.40 28.64 15.14
N GLU A 137 17.27 28.19 14.63
CA GLU A 137 16.04 28.03 15.41
C GLU A 137 16.22 27.02 16.55
N ILE A 138 16.80 25.86 16.24
CA ILE A 138 17.17 24.84 17.24
C ILE A 138 18.09 25.46 18.31
N ALA A 139 19.10 26.22 17.91
CA ALA A 139 20.01 26.87 18.85
C ALA A 139 19.29 27.92 19.72
N GLN A 140 18.39 28.73 19.14
CA GLN A 140 17.61 29.72 19.89
C GLN A 140 16.77 29.07 20.98
N ILE A 141 16.12 27.93 20.68
CA ILE A 141 15.34 27.19 21.65
C ILE A 141 16.25 26.55 22.72
N LYS A 142 17.37 25.94 22.31
CA LYS A 142 18.34 25.33 23.24
C LYS A 142 18.95 26.33 24.21
N PHE A 143 19.25 27.55 23.77
CA PHE A 143 19.90 28.57 24.59
C PHE A 143 18.92 29.55 25.26
N ALA A 144 17.60 29.35 25.11
CA ALA A 144 16.61 30.14 25.81
C ALA A 144 16.75 29.96 27.34
N VAL A 145 16.72 31.10 28.06
CA VAL A 145 16.90 31.16 29.53
C VAL A 145 15.73 30.52 30.27
N THR A 146 14.53 30.57 29.69
CA THR A 146 13.32 29.91 30.19
C THR A 146 12.79 28.97 29.12
N ARG A 147 12.71 27.68 29.42
CA ARG A 147 12.11 26.68 28.53
C ARG A 147 10.79 26.22 29.09
N THR A 148 9.74 26.29 28.27
CA THR A 148 8.45 25.67 28.54
C THR A 148 8.42 24.28 27.92
N ALA A 149 7.50 23.42 28.36
CA ALA A 149 7.31 22.09 27.77
C ALA A 149 7.05 22.17 26.26
N GLU A 150 6.23 23.14 25.82
CA GLU A 150 5.94 23.39 24.40
C GLU A 150 7.19 23.71 23.57
N MET A 151 8.17 24.43 24.16
CA MET A 151 9.44 24.71 23.50
C MET A 151 10.32 23.45 23.38
N GLU A 152 10.26 22.56 24.38
CA GLU A 152 11.00 21.30 24.36
C GLU A 152 10.40 20.31 23.35
N ASP A 153 9.07 20.24 23.24
CA ASP A 153 8.38 19.43 22.23
C ASP A 153 8.74 19.90 20.82
N ARG A 154 8.66 21.23 20.59
CA ARG A 154 9.05 21.82 19.30
C ARG A 154 10.51 21.60 18.95
N LEU A 155 11.40 21.60 19.95
CA LEU A 155 12.81 21.29 19.76
C LEU A 155 13.00 19.85 19.23
N ILE A 156 12.29 18.88 19.82
CA ILE A 156 12.34 17.48 19.41
C ILE A 156 11.86 17.32 17.97
N GLU A 157 10.75 17.97 17.61
CA GLU A 157 10.20 17.96 16.25
C GLU A 157 11.20 18.51 15.23
N LEU A 158 11.81 19.66 15.51
CA LEU A 158 12.79 20.29 14.63
C LEU A 158 14.07 19.45 14.46
N GLU A 159 14.56 18.82 15.53
CA GLU A 159 15.72 17.93 15.46
C GLU A 159 15.43 16.67 14.67
N ALA A 160 14.26 16.06 14.88
CA ALA A 160 13.82 14.89 14.14
C ALA A 160 13.67 15.21 12.65
N MET A 161 13.01 16.32 12.32
CA MET A 161 12.85 16.79 10.94
C MET A 161 14.20 17.07 10.29
N GLN A 162 15.10 17.80 10.97
CA GLN A 162 16.43 18.12 10.43
C GLN A 162 17.19 16.84 10.07
N LYS A 163 17.15 15.83 10.94
CA LYS A 163 17.82 14.55 10.69
C LYS A 163 17.24 13.81 9.49
N VAL A 164 15.91 13.68 9.43
CA VAL A 164 15.22 13.01 8.31
C VAL A 164 15.50 13.70 6.98
N LEU A 165 15.47 15.04 6.96
CA LEU A 165 15.73 15.81 5.74
C LEU A 165 17.19 15.66 5.28
N LEU A 166 18.16 15.63 6.19
CA LEU A 166 19.57 15.40 5.82
C LEU A 166 19.78 14.00 5.23
N GLU A 167 19.28 12.97 5.91
CA GLU A 167 19.37 11.58 5.42
C GLU A 167 18.66 11.41 4.07
N GLY A 168 17.48 12.00 3.90
CA GLY A 168 16.72 11.94 2.66
C GLY A 168 17.38 12.70 1.50
N VAL A 169 18.00 13.85 1.76
CA VAL A 169 18.76 14.59 0.74
C VAL A 169 19.98 13.78 0.29
N GLU A 170 20.73 13.19 1.21
CA GLU A 170 21.85 12.31 0.86
C GLU A 170 21.42 11.09 0.06
N ALA A 171 20.30 10.46 0.43
CA ALA A 171 19.73 9.33 -0.29
C ALA A 171 19.29 9.75 -1.71
N TYR A 172 18.64 10.90 -1.85
CA TYR A 172 18.23 11.45 -3.14
C TYR A 172 19.43 11.71 -4.05
N ASP A 173 20.48 12.35 -3.54
CA ASP A 173 21.68 12.67 -4.32
C ASP A 173 22.41 11.39 -4.79
N LYS A 174 22.48 10.37 -3.94
CA LYS A 174 23.02 9.05 -4.31
C LYS A 174 22.19 8.41 -5.43
N LEU A 175 20.86 8.40 -5.29
CA LEU A 175 19.95 7.85 -6.29
C LEU A 175 20.06 8.61 -7.62
N GLN A 176 20.17 9.93 -7.59
CA GLN A 176 20.35 10.75 -8.78
C GLN A 176 21.66 10.39 -9.50
N ASN A 177 22.77 10.27 -8.78
CA ASN A 177 24.06 9.88 -9.35
C ASN A 177 24.00 8.47 -9.95
N ASP A 178 23.33 7.54 -9.28
CA ASP A 178 23.14 6.17 -9.78
C ASP A 178 22.32 6.14 -11.06
N LEU A 179 21.27 6.97 -11.17
CA LEU A 179 20.46 7.09 -12.38
C LEU A 179 21.23 7.71 -13.55
N VAL A 180 22.00 8.76 -13.31
CA VAL A 180 22.86 9.38 -14.34
C VAL A 180 23.87 8.35 -14.86
N THR A 181 24.56 7.66 -13.95
CA THR A 181 25.53 6.61 -14.29
C THR A 181 24.86 5.45 -15.04
N ALA A 182 23.66 5.04 -14.62
CA ALA A 182 22.89 4.00 -15.29
C ALA A 182 22.51 4.39 -16.72
N LYS A 183 22.12 5.65 -16.94
CA LYS A 183 21.83 6.18 -18.27
C LYS A 183 23.07 6.15 -19.18
N GLU A 184 24.23 6.55 -18.67
CA GLU A 184 25.50 6.49 -19.43
C GLU A 184 25.85 5.05 -19.84
N ARG A 185 25.72 4.12 -18.90
CA ARG A 185 25.90 2.68 -19.13
C ARG A 185 24.93 2.13 -20.17
N LEU A 186 23.66 2.52 -20.11
CA LEU A 186 22.66 2.16 -21.12
C LEU A 186 23.00 2.72 -22.51
N MET A 187 23.42 3.99 -22.58
CA MET A 187 23.87 4.58 -23.85
C MET A 187 25.03 3.80 -24.45
N LYS A 188 26.01 3.40 -23.62
CA LYS A 188 27.14 2.55 -24.05
C LYS A 188 26.67 1.21 -24.64
N ILE A 189 25.69 0.54 -24.01
CA ILE A 189 25.12 -0.73 -24.52
C ILE A 189 24.39 -0.50 -25.85
N LEU A 190 23.60 0.56 -25.97
CA LEU A 190 22.80 0.80 -27.17
C LEU A 190 23.64 1.25 -28.36
N GLN A 191 24.73 1.97 -28.12
CA GLN A 191 25.65 2.49 -29.14
C GLN A 191 26.74 1.50 -29.54
N SER A 192 26.96 0.41 -28.80
CA SER A 192 27.99 -0.56 -29.15
C SER A 192 27.62 -1.38 -30.38
N SER A 193 28.64 -1.68 -31.20
CA SER A 193 28.50 -2.51 -32.40
C SER A 193 28.17 -3.97 -32.05
N ASP A 194 28.75 -4.50 -30.97
CA ASP A 194 28.42 -5.80 -30.40
C ASP A 194 27.93 -5.67 -28.95
N ARG A 195 26.61 -5.70 -28.82
CA ARG A 195 25.92 -5.56 -27.54
C ARG A 195 26.20 -6.72 -26.59
N LYS A 196 26.44 -7.93 -27.12
CA LYS A 196 26.62 -9.13 -26.29
C LYS A 196 27.97 -9.11 -25.59
N SER A 197 29.05 -8.81 -26.30
CA SER A 197 30.37 -8.64 -25.69
C SER A 197 30.38 -7.47 -24.70
N THR A 198 29.78 -6.34 -25.07
CA THR A 198 29.67 -5.17 -24.17
C THR A 198 28.95 -5.51 -22.87
N LEU A 199 27.85 -6.28 -22.94
CA LEU A 199 27.13 -6.73 -21.75
C LEU A 199 27.97 -7.68 -20.89
N LEU A 200 28.73 -8.61 -21.50
CA LEU A 200 29.61 -9.51 -20.75
C LEU A 200 30.72 -8.74 -20.03
N GLU A 201 31.36 -7.77 -20.69
CA GLU A 201 32.35 -6.90 -20.05
C GLU A 201 31.76 -6.08 -18.89
N MET A 202 30.52 -5.62 -19.03
CA MET A 202 29.83 -4.86 -17.98
C MET A 202 29.39 -5.74 -16.81
N VAL A 203 29.02 -7.00 -17.06
CA VAL A 203 28.77 -7.99 -16.01
C VAL A 203 30.05 -8.26 -15.22
N GLU A 204 31.17 -8.48 -15.91
CA GLU A 204 32.47 -8.72 -15.28
C GLU A 204 32.92 -7.56 -14.38
N ARG A 205 32.52 -6.33 -14.72
CA ARG A 205 32.82 -5.12 -13.95
C ARG A 205 31.77 -4.76 -12.89
N ASN A 206 30.74 -5.61 -12.69
CA ASN A 206 29.58 -5.31 -11.83
C ASN A 206 28.92 -3.95 -12.15
N GLU A 207 28.87 -3.61 -13.43
CA GLU A 207 28.26 -2.36 -13.92
C GLU A 207 26.74 -2.50 -14.16
N LEU A 208 26.19 -3.72 -14.08
CA LEU A 208 24.75 -3.97 -14.20
C LEU A 208 24.06 -3.80 -12.83
N ASN A 209 23.34 -2.69 -12.68
CA ASN A 209 22.64 -2.33 -11.44
C ASN A 209 21.12 -2.28 -11.63
N ILE A 210 20.38 -2.32 -10.52
CA ILE A 210 18.91 -2.22 -10.49
C ILE A 210 18.44 -0.98 -11.26
N SER A 211 19.14 0.15 -11.13
CA SER A 211 18.83 1.41 -11.82
C SER A 211 18.84 1.30 -13.36
N ILE A 212 19.60 0.37 -13.94
CA ILE A 212 19.59 0.11 -15.39
C ILE A 212 18.31 -0.65 -15.77
N LEU A 213 17.93 -1.64 -14.96
CA LEU A 213 16.72 -2.43 -15.18
C LEU A 213 15.46 -1.56 -15.03
N THR A 214 15.42 -0.69 -14.02
CA THR A 214 14.28 0.23 -13.81
C THR A 214 14.07 1.16 -15.01
N LEU A 215 15.16 1.68 -15.60
CA LEU A 215 15.08 2.54 -16.80
C LEU A 215 14.58 1.76 -18.03
N LEU A 216 14.95 0.50 -18.17
CA LEU A 216 14.44 -0.36 -19.25
C LEU A 216 12.97 -0.70 -19.04
N ASP A 217 12.57 -1.02 -17.80
CA ASP A 217 11.17 -1.32 -17.47
C ASP A 217 10.26 -0.10 -17.68
N GLU A 218 10.72 1.09 -17.32
CA GLU A 218 10.01 2.35 -17.60
C GLU A 218 9.87 2.61 -19.11
N ASN A 219 10.92 2.35 -19.89
CA ASN A 219 10.86 2.46 -21.35
C ASN A 219 9.88 1.44 -21.96
N ILE A 220 9.90 0.19 -21.48
CA ILE A 220 8.98 -0.86 -21.93
C ILE A 220 7.53 -0.49 -21.55
N ALA A 221 7.30 0.00 -20.34
CA ALA A 221 5.98 0.41 -19.87
C ALA A 221 5.42 1.58 -20.70
N SER A 222 6.24 2.61 -20.93
CA SER A 222 5.86 3.76 -21.76
C SER A 222 5.62 3.38 -23.23
N ALA A 223 6.40 2.45 -23.79
CA ALA A 223 6.16 1.93 -25.14
C ALA A 223 4.83 1.14 -25.22
N LYS A 224 4.49 0.36 -24.19
CA LYS A 224 3.22 -0.38 -24.12
C LYS A 224 2.00 0.53 -24.03
N THR A 225 2.07 1.59 -23.22
CA THR A 225 0.97 2.57 -23.13
C THR A 225 0.83 3.36 -24.42
N SER A 226 1.93 3.74 -25.07
CA SER A 226 1.91 4.45 -26.37
C SER A 226 1.24 3.60 -27.46
N ASN A 227 1.64 2.33 -27.60
CA ASN A 227 1.04 1.41 -28.57
C ASN A 227 -0.43 1.07 -28.28
N GLN A 228 -0.91 1.23 -27.04
CA GLN A 228 -2.32 1.09 -26.71
C GLN A 228 -3.17 2.26 -27.19
N VAL A 229 -2.61 3.48 -27.23
CA VAL A 229 -3.30 4.68 -27.74
C VAL A 229 -3.43 4.66 -29.26
N ASP A 230 -2.44 4.11 -29.97
CA ASP A 230 -2.47 4.01 -31.44
C ASP A 230 -3.44 2.95 -31.99
N LEU A 231 -4.00 2.08 -31.13
CA LEU A 231 -4.95 1.00 -31.49
C LEU A 231 -6.38 1.26 -30.99
N SER A 232 -6.65 2.43 -30.42
CA SER A 232 -7.97 2.90 -29.95
C SER A 232 -8.46 4.10 -30.74
#